data_AF-A0A2I0DUX2-F1
#
_entry.id   AF-A0A2I0DUX2-F1
#
_cell.length_a   1.000
_cell.length_b   1.000
_cell.length_c   1.000
_cell.angle_alpha   90.00
_cell.angle_beta   90.00
_cell.angle_gamma   90.00
#
_symmetry.space_group_name_H-M   'P 1'
#
loop_
_entity.id
_entity.type
_entity.pdbx_description
1 polymer ?
#
loop_
_entity_poly.entity_id
_entity_poly.type
_entity_poly.pdbx_seq_one_letter_code
_entity_poly.pdbx_strand_id
1 'polypeptide(L)'
;FGSPTRTSIFDYIGVPAHQRYMNNGKFDGGQSTQQELELHRYYAELLNLSHSAPALTGEYVELDSFNRLQKVNGYDEQIFAFSRYSTEQQLIIVNNFSQQQTKQFTLHLPLSLTRNWNLPLGNIALVDLLAADAVQQQTKQSNDTLHVTHYDATVAITLAPNQSRILMLKLNQ
;
A
#
# COMPACT_ATOMS: atom_id res chain seq x y z
N PHE A 1 11.13 42.53 -11.57
CA PHE A 1 9.88 41.75 -11.57
C PHE A 1 9.72 41.09 -10.20
N GLY A 2 8.50 41.16 -9.65
CA GLY A 2 8.21 41.23 -8.22
C GLY A 2 8.43 39.95 -7.39
N SER A 3 8.76 40.16 -6.12
CA SER A 3 8.89 39.11 -5.10
C SER A 3 7.62 38.25 -4.99
N PRO A 4 7.71 36.93 -5.15
CA PRO A 4 6.56 36.04 -5.03
C PRO A 4 6.43 35.61 -3.56
N THR A 5 5.61 36.32 -2.80
CA THR A 5 5.06 35.79 -1.54
C THR A 5 3.82 34.92 -1.77
N ARG A 6 3.44 34.71 -3.03
CA ARG A 6 2.38 33.79 -3.47
C ARG A 6 2.81 33.09 -4.77
N THR A 7 2.78 31.77 -4.73
CA THR A 7 2.92 30.90 -5.89
C THR A 7 1.81 31.24 -6.90
N SER A 8 2.17 31.54 -8.15
CA SER A 8 1.18 31.81 -9.20
C SER A 8 0.52 30.50 -9.62
N ILE A 9 -0.74 30.55 -10.09
CA ILE A 9 -1.40 29.38 -10.69
C ILE A 9 -0.67 28.87 -11.96
N PHE A 10 0.32 29.62 -12.45
CA PHE A 10 1.20 29.30 -13.58
C PHE A 10 2.59 28.80 -13.15
N ASP A 11 2.81 28.43 -11.88
CA ASP A 11 4.14 28.04 -11.35
C ASP A 11 4.67 26.68 -11.81
N TYR A 12 3.90 25.87 -12.53
CA TYR A 12 4.45 24.65 -13.14
C TYR A 12 5.47 24.93 -14.24
N ILE A 13 5.53 26.18 -14.76
CA ILE A 13 6.59 26.65 -15.66
C ILE A 13 7.97 26.56 -14.96
N GLY A 14 8.02 26.64 -13.63
CA GLY A 14 9.26 26.69 -12.85
C GLY A 14 9.65 25.44 -12.08
N VAL A 15 8.78 24.42 -11.93
CA VAL A 15 9.12 23.21 -11.16
C VAL A 15 10.08 22.33 -11.97
N PRO A 16 11.37 22.19 -11.59
CA PRO A 16 12.36 21.54 -12.45
C PRO A 16 12.04 20.08 -12.74
N ALA A 17 11.48 19.36 -11.77
CA ALA A 17 11.05 17.97 -11.93
C ALA A 17 9.91 17.84 -12.95
N HIS A 18 8.94 18.76 -12.92
CA HIS A 18 7.84 18.78 -13.88
C HIS A 18 8.35 19.10 -15.29
N GLN A 19 9.25 20.08 -15.43
CA GLN A 19 9.85 20.43 -16.73
C GLN A 19 10.65 19.26 -17.33
N ARG A 20 11.41 18.54 -16.50
CA ARG A 20 12.09 17.29 -16.91
C ARG A 20 11.09 16.24 -17.39
N TYR A 21 9.98 16.06 -16.65
CA TYR A 21 8.94 15.12 -17.05
C TYR A 21 8.27 15.49 -18.39
N MET A 22 8.00 16.78 -18.58
CA MET A 22 7.43 17.29 -19.83
C MET A 22 8.33 17.01 -21.05
N ASN A 23 9.65 16.92 -20.88
CA ASN A 23 10.62 16.62 -21.93
C ASN A 23 10.30 17.36 -23.26
N ASN A 24 10.29 18.69 -23.22
CA ASN A 24 9.95 19.54 -24.36
C ASN A 24 8.54 19.26 -24.95
N GLY A 25 7.57 18.93 -24.10
CA GLY A 25 6.17 18.70 -24.49
C GLY A 25 5.82 17.26 -24.89
N LYS A 26 6.74 16.30 -24.71
CA LYS A 26 6.48 14.87 -24.95
C LYS A 26 5.77 14.17 -23.78
N PHE A 27 5.93 14.69 -22.57
CA PHE A 27 5.35 14.13 -21.33
C PHE A 27 5.72 12.66 -21.10
N ASP A 28 6.94 12.28 -21.47
CA ASP A 28 7.44 10.90 -21.42
C ASP A 28 8.48 10.66 -20.32
N GLY A 29 8.82 11.69 -19.53
CA GLY A 29 9.86 11.55 -18.51
C GLY A 29 11.28 11.45 -19.05
N GLY A 30 11.53 11.68 -20.35
CA GLY A 30 12.83 11.41 -20.98
C GLY A 30 14.01 12.23 -20.44
N GLN A 31 13.75 13.27 -19.64
CA GLN A 31 14.78 14.03 -18.93
C GLN A 31 14.72 13.86 -17.40
N SER A 32 13.77 13.08 -16.89
CA SER A 32 13.58 12.84 -15.45
C SER A 32 14.70 11.97 -14.88
N THR A 33 14.99 12.17 -13.58
CA THR A 33 15.91 11.29 -12.86
C THR A 33 15.27 9.92 -12.63
N GLN A 34 16.06 8.90 -12.32
CA GLN A 34 15.53 7.57 -11.99
C GLN A 34 14.55 7.63 -10.81
N GLN A 35 14.87 8.41 -9.76
CA GLN A 35 14.00 8.58 -8.60
C GLN A 35 12.67 9.25 -8.97
N GLU A 36 12.68 10.23 -9.88
CA GLU A 36 11.46 10.86 -10.38
C GLU A 36 10.58 9.88 -11.18
N LEU A 37 11.20 9.04 -12.01
CA LEU A 37 10.50 8.01 -12.77
C LEU A 37 9.92 6.93 -11.85
N GLU A 38 10.67 6.49 -10.83
CA GLU A 38 10.21 5.55 -9.82
C GLU A 38 9.04 6.11 -9.02
N LEU A 39 9.12 7.38 -8.60
CA LEU A 39 8.05 8.08 -7.89
C LEU A 39 6.80 8.22 -8.76
N HIS A 40 6.97 8.63 -10.02
CA HIS A 40 5.87 8.76 -10.97
C HIS A 40 5.19 7.40 -11.22
N ARG A 41 5.97 6.34 -11.44
CA ARG A 41 5.44 4.98 -11.59
C ARG A 41 4.65 4.55 -10.36
N TYR A 42 5.19 4.76 -9.16
CA TYR A 42 4.50 4.42 -7.91
C TYR A 42 3.14 5.11 -7.79
N TYR A 43 3.07 6.43 -8.03
CA TYR A 43 1.80 7.15 -7.97
C TYR A 43 0.83 6.76 -9.09
N ALA A 44 1.33 6.50 -10.30
CA ALA A 44 0.50 5.98 -11.38
C ALA A 44 -0.12 4.62 -11.01
N GLU A 45 0.66 3.70 -10.42
CA GLU A 45 0.16 2.42 -9.93
C GLU A 45 -0.88 2.60 -8.82
N LEU A 46 -0.59 3.45 -7.83
CA LEU A 46 -1.51 3.73 -6.72
C LEU A 46 -2.85 4.32 -7.18
N LEU A 47 -2.80 5.31 -8.08
CA LEU A 47 -4.00 5.97 -8.60
C LEU A 47 -4.83 5.02 -9.46
N ASN A 48 -4.20 4.25 -10.34
CA ASN A 48 -4.90 3.24 -11.12
C ASN A 48 -5.54 2.17 -10.23
N LEU A 49 -4.83 1.71 -9.19
CA LEU A 49 -5.37 0.77 -8.21
C LEU A 49 -6.61 1.35 -7.50
N SER A 50 -6.56 2.62 -7.11
CA SER A 50 -7.70 3.31 -6.45
C SER A 50 -8.97 3.32 -7.31
N HIS A 51 -8.80 3.28 -8.63
CA HIS A 51 -9.90 3.24 -9.59
C HIS A 51 -10.37 1.82 -9.89
N SER A 52 -9.44 0.86 -9.96
CA SER A 52 -9.72 -0.47 -10.51
C SER A 52 -10.01 -1.56 -9.47
N ALA A 53 -9.66 -1.37 -8.19
CA ALA A 53 -9.82 -2.39 -7.16
C ALA A 53 -11.23 -2.35 -6.54
N PRO A 54 -12.09 -3.37 -6.76
CA PRO A 54 -13.47 -3.35 -6.24
C PRO A 54 -13.55 -3.26 -4.71
N ALA A 55 -12.55 -3.78 -4.00
CA ALA A 55 -12.48 -3.70 -2.55
C ALA A 55 -12.43 -2.25 -2.03
N LEU A 56 -11.79 -1.32 -2.77
CA LEU A 56 -11.59 0.07 -2.32
C LEU A 56 -12.86 0.92 -2.32
N THR A 57 -13.93 0.44 -2.96
CA THR A 57 -15.29 1.00 -2.86
C THR A 57 -16.20 0.16 -1.96
N GLY A 58 -15.72 -0.97 -1.44
CA GLY A 58 -16.48 -1.87 -0.59
C GLY A 58 -16.40 -1.54 0.91
N GLU A 59 -16.68 -2.54 1.73
CA GLU A 59 -16.71 -2.47 3.18
C GLU A 59 -15.36 -2.05 3.77
N TYR A 60 -15.41 -1.40 4.92
CA TYR A 60 -14.24 -0.96 5.68
C TYR A 60 -14.25 -1.59 7.08
N VAL A 61 -13.12 -2.14 7.48
CA VAL A 61 -12.89 -2.62 8.85
C VAL A 61 -11.57 -2.08 9.35
N GLU A 62 -11.63 -1.34 10.45
CA GLU A 62 -10.44 -0.89 11.15
C GLU A 62 -9.72 -2.07 11.83
N LEU A 63 -8.39 -2.11 11.77
CA LEU A 63 -7.56 -3.14 12.42
C LEU A 63 -6.64 -2.57 13.51
N ASP A 64 -6.44 -1.25 13.53
CA ASP A 64 -5.49 -0.57 14.40
C ASP A 64 -5.82 -0.74 15.89
N SER A 65 -7.05 -0.44 16.28
CA SER A 65 -7.55 -0.55 17.65
C SER A 65 -7.44 -1.98 18.14
N PHE A 66 -7.76 -2.96 17.29
CA PHE A 66 -7.65 -4.38 17.62
C PHE A 66 -6.20 -4.79 17.93
N ASN A 67 -5.25 -4.41 17.08
CA ASN A 67 -3.83 -4.76 17.27
C ASN A 67 -3.19 -4.02 18.46
N ARG A 68 -3.59 -2.76 18.70
CA ARG A 68 -3.16 -2.00 19.90
C ARG A 68 -3.67 -2.62 21.19
N LEU A 69 -4.95 -3.00 21.24
CA LEU A 69 -5.55 -3.64 22.42
C LEU A 69 -4.87 -4.98 22.76
N GLN A 70 -4.43 -5.72 21.74
CA GLN A 70 -3.65 -6.94 21.92
C GLN A 70 -2.18 -6.70 22.31
N LYS A 71 -1.71 -5.45 22.30
CA LYS A 71 -0.32 -5.08 22.61
C LYS A 71 0.69 -5.83 21.74
N VAL A 72 0.40 -5.92 20.45
CA VAL A 72 1.28 -6.55 19.46
C VAL A 72 2.66 -5.90 19.51
N ASN A 73 3.70 -6.72 19.68
CA ASN A 73 5.08 -6.22 19.72
C ASN A 73 5.46 -5.62 18.35
N GLY A 74 6.06 -4.42 18.37
CA GLY A 74 6.45 -3.67 17.17
C GLY A 74 5.31 -2.92 16.47
N TYR A 75 4.07 -2.99 16.98
CA TYR A 75 2.92 -2.22 16.50
C TYR A 75 2.68 -1.01 17.41
N ASP A 76 3.09 0.18 16.98
CA ASP A 76 3.02 1.42 17.76
C ASP A 76 2.19 2.51 17.08
N GLU A 77 2.14 3.72 17.64
CA GLU A 77 1.38 4.88 17.14
C GLU A 77 1.75 5.33 15.73
N GLN A 78 2.87 4.87 15.18
CA GLN A 78 3.29 5.17 13.82
C GLN A 78 2.81 4.13 12.81
N ILE A 79 2.18 3.04 13.26
CA ILE A 79 1.52 2.06 12.39
C ILE A 79 0.02 2.32 12.33
N PHE A 80 -0.54 2.18 11.14
CA PHE A 80 -2.00 2.12 10.97
C PHE A 80 -2.38 1.03 9.98
N ALA A 81 -3.30 0.17 10.40
CA ALA A 81 -3.80 -0.95 9.63
C ALA A 81 -5.32 -0.90 9.52
N PHE A 82 -5.82 -1.25 8.33
CA PHE A 82 -7.24 -1.43 8.10
C PHE A 82 -7.44 -2.42 6.95
N SER A 83 -8.68 -2.82 6.77
CA SER A 83 -9.09 -3.69 5.69
C SER A 83 -10.18 -3.03 4.84
N ARG A 84 -10.10 -3.26 3.53
CA ARG A 84 -11.16 -2.94 2.57
C ARG A 84 -11.50 -4.21 1.81
N TYR A 85 -12.78 -4.47 1.59
CA TYR A 85 -13.18 -5.68 0.87
C TYR A 85 -14.54 -5.56 0.20
N SER A 86 -14.72 -6.37 -0.84
CA SER A 86 -15.99 -6.66 -1.49
C SER A 86 -16.19 -8.18 -1.53
N THR A 87 -17.25 -8.62 -2.20
CA THR A 87 -17.46 -10.03 -2.53
C THR A 87 -16.37 -10.60 -3.42
N GLU A 88 -15.72 -9.76 -4.23
CA GLU A 88 -14.75 -10.18 -5.26
C GLU A 88 -13.29 -10.08 -4.77
N GLN A 89 -13.03 -9.21 -3.80
CA GLN A 89 -11.65 -8.87 -3.43
C GLN A 89 -11.55 -8.52 -1.95
N GLN A 90 -10.52 -9.05 -1.28
CA GLN A 90 -10.21 -8.75 0.11
C GLN A 90 -8.81 -8.17 0.21
N LEU A 91 -8.69 -6.98 0.84
CA LEU A 91 -7.43 -6.26 1.00
C LEU A 91 -7.13 -6.02 2.47
N ILE A 92 -5.86 -6.18 2.83
CA ILE A 92 -5.27 -5.72 4.08
C ILE A 92 -4.32 -4.58 3.72
N ILE A 93 -4.55 -3.40 4.30
CA ILE A 93 -3.74 -2.20 4.05
C ILE A 93 -3.01 -1.85 5.34
N VAL A 94 -1.69 -1.69 5.25
CA VAL A 94 -0.83 -1.41 6.40
C VAL A 94 0.17 -0.31 6.06
N ASN A 95 0.31 0.66 6.95
CA ASN A 95 1.11 1.86 6.73
C ASN A 95 2.08 2.07 7.88
N ASN A 96 3.30 2.49 7.57
CA ASN A 96 4.30 2.98 8.52
C ASN A 96 4.53 4.47 8.29
N PHE A 97 4.12 5.30 9.25
CA PHE A 97 4.31 6.75 9.23
C PHE A 97 5.63 7.20 9.87
N SER A 98 6.47 6.26 10.32
CA SER A 98 7.82 6.60 10.76
C SER A 98 8.67 7.02 9.57
N GLN A 99 9.33 8.18 9.68
CA GLN A 99 10.27 8.65 8.66
C GLN A 99 11.65 7.99 8.77
N GLN A 100 11.92 7.28 9.87
CA GLN A 100 13.25 6.78 10.19
C GLN A 100 13.28 5.29 10.51
N GLN A 101 12.21 4.73 11.08
CA GLN A 101 12.25 3.37 11.60
C GLN A 101 11.51 2.40 10.69
N THR A 102 12.19 1.32 10.33
CA THR A 102 11.54 0.11 9.83
C THR A 102 10.76 -0.53 10.98
N LYS A 103 9.52 -0.98 10.68
CA LYS A 103 8.64 -1.62 11.65
C LYS A 103 8.45 -3.07 11.26
N GLN A 104 8.51 -3.95 12.26
CA GLN A 104 8.31 -5.39 12.10
C GLN A 104 7.36 -5.87 13.19
N PHE A 105 6.27 -6.52 12.80
CA PHE A 105 5.24 -7.00 13.71
C PHE A 105 4.42 -8.11 13.07
N THR A 106 3.66 -8.83 13.89
CA THR A 106 2.66 -9.80 13.42
C THR A 106 1.30 -9.13 13.48
N LEU A 107 0.70 -8.83 12.32
CA LEU A 107 -0.63 -8.24 12.27
C LEU A 107 -1.68 -9.33 12.50
N HIS A 108 -2.62 -9.05 13.40
CA HIS A 108 -3.75 -9.93 13.70
C HIS A 108 -5.02 -9.41 13.03
N LEU A 109 -5.79 -10.32 12.43
CA LEU A 109 -7.12 -10.06 11.91
C LEU A 109 -8.19 -10.54 12.92
N PRO A 110 -9.23 -9.73 13.19
CA PRO A 110 -10.36 -10.17 14.00
C PRO A 110 -11.04 -11.42 13.41
N LEU A 111 -11.47 -12.34 14.27
CA LEU A 111 -12.20 -13.54 13.83
C LEU A 111 -13.50 -13.18 13.09
N SER A 112 -14.17 -12.09 13.47
CA SER A 112 -15.34 -11.58 12.75
C SER A 112 -15.02 -11.27 11.28
N LEU A 113 -13.87 -10.65 11.00
CA LEU A 113 -13.44 -10.34 9.64
C LEU A 113 -13.16 -11.63 8.85
N THR A 114 -12.42 -12.57 9.43
CA THR A 114 -12.11 -13.84 8.75
C THR A 114 -13.35 -14.68 8.44
N ARG A 115 -14.36 -14.65 9.31
CA ARG A 115 -15.66 -15.30 9.09
C ARG A 115 -16.46 -14.59 8.01
N ASN A 116 -16.49 -13.26 8.01
CA ASN A 116 -17.16 -12.48 6.95
C ASN A 116 -16.54 -12.75 5.57
N TRP A 117 -15.23 -13.05 5.53
CA TRP A 117 -14.52 -13.40 4.30
C TRP A 117 -14.60 -14.89 3.94
N ASN A 118 -15.24 -15.72 4.77
CA ASN A 118 -15.29 -17.18 4.61
C ASN A 118 -13.91 -17.81 4.38
N LEU A 119 -12.89 -17.35 5.11
CA LEU A 119 -11.53 -17.83 4.90
C LEU A 119 -11.39 -19.31 5.30
N PRO A 120 -10.73 -20.15 4.47
CA PRO A 120 -10.36 -21.49 4.88
C PRO A 120 -9.25 -21.44 5.94
N LEU A 121 -9.17 -22.50 6.74
CA LEU A 121 -8.05 -22.71 7.65
C LEU A 121 -6.77 -23.03 6.87
N GLY A 122 -5.62 -22.65 7.41
CA GLY A 122 -4.31 -22.88 6.85
C GLY A 122 -3.68 -21.60 6.28
N ASN A 123 -2.82 -21.80 5.28
CA ASN A 123 -1.97 -20.75 4.73
C ASN A 123 -2.57 -20.19 3.45
N ILE A 124 -2.89 -18.90 3.46
CA ILE A 124 -3.40 -18.18 2.29
C ILE A 124 -2.32 -17.23 1.79
N ALA A 125 -1.96 -17.37 0.52
CA ALA A 125 -0.98 -16.49 -0.10
C ALA A 125 -1.52 -15.06 -0.23
N LEU A 126 -0.67 -14.08 0.05
CA LEU A 126 -0.98 -12.67 -0.15
C LEU A 126 -0.16 -12.13 -1.32
N VAL A 127 -0.74 -11.18 -2.05
CA VAL A 127 -0.10 -10.46 -3.15
C VAL A 127 -0.07 -8.98 -2.82
N ASP A 128 1.13 -8.41 -2.71
CA ASP A 128 1.29 -6.97 -2.56
C ASP A 128 1.05 -6.24 -3.89
N LEU A 129 -0.03 -5.46 -3.94
CA LEU A 129 -0.46 -4.74 -5.13
C LEU A 129 0.43 -3.52 -5.43
N LEU A 130 1.17 -3.00 -4.44
CA LEU A 130 2.07 -1.85 -4.57
C LEU A 130 3.56 -2.24 -4.53
N ALA A 131 3.89 -3.54 -4.49
CA ALA A 131 5.28 -3.98 -4.58
C ALA A 131 5.92 -3.49 -5.88
N ALA A 132 7.04 -2.80 -5.74
CA ALA A 132 7.79 -2.20 -6.81
C ALA A 132 8.61 -3.24 -7.60
N ASP A 133 7.95 -4.03 -8.46
CA ASP A 133 8.66 -4.82 -9.46
C ASP A 133 8.63 -4.12 -10.83
N ALA A 134 9.45 -3.09 -10.96
CA ALA A 134 9.90 -2.61 -12.26
C ALA A 134 11.20 -3.35 -12.61
N VAL A 135 11.08 -4.44 -13.37
CA VAL A 135 11.97 -4.86 -14.48
C VAL A 135 11.58 -6.25 -15.02
N GLN A 136 10.78 -7.06 -14.32
CA GLN A 136 10.26 -8.31 -14.88
C GLN A 136 8.79 -8.46 -14.53
N GLN A 137 7.94 -8.51 -15.56
CA GLN A 137 6.49 -8.80 -15.47
C GLN A 137 6.20 -10.25 -15.04
N GLN A 138 7.07 -10.85 -14.24
CA GLN A 138 6.91 -12.18 -13.71
C GLN A 138 6.98 -12.07 -12.20
N THR A 139 5.79 -12.23 -11.61
CA THR A 139 5.49 -12.39 -10.19
C THR A 139 5.64 -11.16 -9.30
N LYS A 140 4.60 -10.31 -9.27
CA LYS A 140 4.14 -9.68 -8.01
C LYS A 140 3.76 -10.79 -7.03
N GLN A 141 4.74 -11.49 -6.45
CA GLN A 141 4.54 -12.49 -5.41
C GLN A 141 5.27 -11.99 -4.17
N SER A 142 4.52 -11.39 -3.24
CA SER A 142 4.99 -11.31 -1.88
C SER A 142 5.02 -12.72 -1.28
N ASN A 143 6.07 -13.06 -0.54
CA ASN A 143 6.13 -14.30 0.25
C ASN A 143 5.22 -14.25 1.49
N ASP A 144 4.42 -13.20 1.62
CA ASP A 144 3.52 -13.03 2.75
C ASP A 144 2.40 -14.06 2.69
N THR A 145 2.18 -14.67 3.84
CA THR A 145 1.16 -15.68 4.03
C THR A 145 0.29 -15.27 5.21
N LEU A 146 -1.02 -15.26 4.99
CA LEU A 146 -1.99 -15.18 6.07
C LEU A 146 -2.17 -16.58 6.65
N HIS A 147 -1.79 -16.76 7.90
CA HIS A 147 -1.98 -17.99 8.65
C HIS A 147 -3.32 -17.93 9.38
N VAL A 148 -4.28 -18.77 8.98
CA VAL A 148 -5.64 -18.81 9.54
C VAL A 148 -5.82 -20.08 10.36
N THR A 149 -6.17 -19.94 11.64
CA THR A 149 -6.56 -21.04 12.52
C THR A 149 -8.00 -20.86 13.02
N HIS A 150 -8.46 -21.78 13.86
CA HIS A 150 -9.77 -21.65 14.51
C HIS A 150 -9.85 -20.46 15.48
N TYR A 151 -8.71 -19.98 15.98
CA TYR A 151 -8.65 -19.03 17.09
C TYR A 151 -8.00 -17.70 16.70
N ASP A 152 -7.20 -17.68 15.64
CA ASP A 152 -6.50 -16.48 15.19
C ASP A 152 -6.32 -16.47 13.67
N ALA A 153 -6.00 -15.29 13.15
CA ALA A 153 -5.51 -15.12 11.79
C ALA A 153 -4.42 -14.05 11.80
N THR A 154 -3.23 -14.42 11.32
CA THR A 154 -2.03 -13.58 11.48
C THR A 154 -1.19 -13.52 10.22
N VAL A 155 -0.51 -12.40 10.01
CA VAL A 155 0.45 -12.19 8.93
C VAL A 155 1.67 -11.44 9.46
N ALA A 156 2.87 -11.92 9.16
CA ALA A 156 4.10 -11.21 9.47
C ALA A 156 4.30 -10.04 8.52
N ILE A 157 4.53 -8.84 9.06
CA ILE A 157 4.65 -7.60 8.29
C ILE A 157 6.01 -6.96 8.59
N THR A 158 6.69 -6.54 7.52
CA THR A 158 7.83 -5.61 7.58
C THR A 158 7.52 -4.40 6.70
N LEU A 159 7.71 -3.20 7.27
CA LEU A 159 7.49 -1.92 6.58
C LEU A 159 8.70 -1.01 6.76
N ALA A 160 9.31 -0.61 5.66
CA ALA A 160 10.31 0.45 5.62
C ALA A 160 9.70 1.81 6.05
N PRO A 161 10.53 2.81 6.38
CA PRO A 161 10.04 4.16 6.68
C PRO A 161 9.14 4.72 5.58
N ASN A 162 8.02 5.35 5.95
CA ASN A 162 6.99 5.89 5.05
C ASN A 162 6.40 4.88 4.04
N GLN A 163 6.56 3.57 4.28
CA GLN A 163 6.05 2.55 3.37
C GLN A 163 4.59 2.20 3.68
N SER A 164 3.82 2.02 2.62
CA SER A 164 2.50 1.39 2.64
C SER A 164 2.55 0.09 1.86
N ARG A 165 1.79 -0.92 2.31
CA ARG A 165 1.58 -2.18 1.59
C ARG A 165 0.10 -2.46 1.47
N ILE A 166 -0.32 -2.94 0.30
CA ILE A 166 -1.71 -3.34 0.02
C ILE A 166 -1.70 -4.81 -0.34
N LEU A 167 -2.03 -5.65 0.63
CA LEU A 167 -1.96 -7.10 0.52
C LEU A 167 -3.33 -7.65 0.12
N MET A 168 -3.41 -8.22 -1.07
CA MET A 168 -4.59 -8.88 -1.59
C MET A 168 -4.56 -10.37 -1.28
N LEU A 169 -5.67 -10.93 -0.83
CA LEU A 169 -5.80 -12.37 -0.65
C LEU A 169 -5.86 -13.08 -2.01
N LYS A 170 -5.03 -14.11 -2.17
CA LYS A 170 -5.08 -15.02 -3.32
C LYS A 170 -5.64 -16.37 -2.86
N LEU A 171 -6.96 -16.52 -2.99
CA LEU A 171 -7.60 -17.81 -2.79
C LEU A 171 -7.30 -18.69 -4.00
N ASN A 172 -6.68 -19.85 -3.79
CA ASN A 172 -6.52 -20.84 -4.84
C ASN A 172 -7.92 -21.36 -5.19
N GLN A 173 -8.40 -21.06 -6.40
CA GLN A 173 -9.55 -21.75 -6.99
C GLN A 173 -9.12 -23.12 -7.51
#